data_AF-A0A8B6BM82-F1
#
_entry.id   AF-A0A8B6BM82-F1
#
_cell.length_a   1.000
_cell.length_b   1.000
_cell.length_c   1.000
_cell.angle_alpha   90.00
_cell.angle_beta   90.00
_cell.angle_gamma   90.00
#
_symmetry.space_group_name_H-M   'P 1'
#
loop_
_entity.id
_entity.type
_entity.pdbx_description
1 polymer ?
#
loop_
_entity_poly.entity_id
_entity_poly.type
_entity_poly.pdbx_seq_one_letter_code
_entity_poly.pdbx_strand_id
1 'polypeptide(L)'
;TAQNVNLSNLVINHNLGEYPVKVDVQVKINEGGLDYIFTGLGSSQRDDDLFKDYGGVIYKYNDQHIKLSFPYSSNGADTGGLAYTGSDNLYVGPTNLLGPYKEGYVRARVWLASDMPYNVLNTSVYMNEKVNYKEITHELGYYPDLVTVQTLLSDGYMSDGVGAVFMASTPDKYNSLSGVLYGYDESKIRLWVPTDYVGTTKNGGVFLAHDGYQLGKFKSGDVKILAWNIPCSQQVFYKSFEVGDIIDHDDKINFPCLYDWTNFLVSVQ
;
A
#
# COMPACT_ATOMS: atom_id res chain seq x y z
N THR A 1 15.34 -5.58 -7.78
CA THR A 1 16.51 -4.72 -8.06
C THR A 1 17.06 -4.14 -6.76
N ALA A 2 18.37 -4.09 -6.57
CA ALA A 2 18.97 -3.39 -5.43
C ALA A 2 18.69 -1.88 -5.54
N GLN A 3 18.34 -1.22 -4.44
CA GLN A 3 17.95 0.19 -4.40
C GLN A 3 18.49 0.87 -3.14
N ASN A 4 18.66 2.19 -3.20
CA ASN A 4 19.02 3.03 -2.06
C ASN A 4 18.35 4.40 -2.17
N VAL A 5 18.39 5.18 -1.09
CA VAL A 5 17.77 6.52 -1.00
C VAL A 5 18.35 7.58 -1.95
N ASN A 6 19.47 7.30 -2.64
CA ASN A 6 20.00 8.21 -3.67
C ASN A 6 19.29 8.02 -5.02
N LEU A 7 18.53 6.95 -5.18
CA LEU A 7 17.63 6.72 -6.32
C LEU A 7 16.22 7.09 -5.85
N SER A 8 15.76 8.29 -6.19
CA SER A 8 14.46 8.80 -5.73
C SER A 8 13.25 8.19 -6.45
N ASN A 9 13.49 7.54 -7.60
CA ASN A 9 12.47 6.84 -8.38
C ASN A 9 13.03 5.65 -9.17
N LEU A 10 12.14 4.68 -9.47
CA LEU A 10 12.41 3.54 -10.36
C LEU A 10 11.18 3.25 -11.20
N VAL A 11 11.37 2.95 -12.48
CA VAL A 11 10.31 2.48 -13.39
C VAL A 11 10.54 1.01 -13.70
N ILE A 12 9.50 0.19 -13.53
CA ILE A 12 9.52 -1.25 -13.83
C ILE A 12 8.46 -1.53 -14.88
N ASN A 13 8.87 -1.93 -16.08
CA ASN A 13 7.94 -2.39 -17.12
C ASN A 13 7.38 -3.76 -16.74
N HIS A 14 6.07 -3.94 -16.90
CA HIS A 14 5.39 -5.21 -16.61
C HIS A 14 4.83 -5.91 -17.84
N ASN A 15 4.87 -5.28 -19.02
CA ASN A 15 4.53 -5.87 -20.33
C ASN A 15 3.14 -6.52 -20.42
N LEU A 16 2.18 -6.10 -19.59
CA LEU A 16 0.82 -6.67 -19.60
C LEU A 16 -0.04 -6.11 -20.74
N GLY A 17 0.21 -4.87 -21.17
CA GLY A 17 -0.59 -4.18 -22.19
C GLY A 17 -1.97 -3.73 -21.71
N GLU A 18 -2.28 -3.93 -20.43
CA GLU A 18 -3.49 -3.48 -19.76
C GLU A 18 -3.21 -3.15 -18.30
N TYR A 19 -4.13 -2.40 -17.66
CA TYR A 19 -4.01 -2.06 -16.23
C TYR A 19 -4.10 -3.33 -15.37
N PRO A 20 -3.12 -3.58 -14.47
CA PRO A 20 -3.20 -4.66 -13.51
C PRO A 20 -4.44 -4.55 -12.61
N VAL A 21 -5.06 -5.70 -12.32
CA VAL A 21 -6.19 -5.80 -11.36
C VAL A 21 -5.70 -5.78 -9.92
N LYS A 22 -4.42 -6.12 -9.71
CA LYS A 22 -3.74 -6.05 -8.42
C LYS A 22 -2.26 -5.78 -8.66
N VAL A 23 -1.67 -4.97 -7.79
CA VAL A 23 -0.22 -4.78 -7.70
C VAL A 23 0.21 -5.09 -6.27
N ASP A 24 1.42 -5.64 -6.13
CA ASP A 24 2.09 -5.85 -4.85
C ASP A 24 3.55 -5.48 -4.99
N VAL A 25 3.92 -4.35 -4.37
CA VAL A 25 5.31 -3.89 -4.28
C VAL A 25 5.88 -4.39 -2.96
N GLN A 26 7.06 -5.01 -3.01
CA GLN A 26 7.72 -5.61 -1.87
C GLN A 26 9.15 -5.10 -1.73
N VAL A 27 9.51 -4.78 -0.49
CA VAL A 27 10.83 -4.31 -0.09
C VAL A 27 11.46 -5.38 0.80
N LYS A 28 12.56 -5.97 0.34
CA LYS A 28 13.35 -6.94 1.08
C LYS A 28 14.52 -6.25 1.76
N ILE A 29 14.59 -6.40 3.07
CA ILE A 29 15.66 -5.92 3.94
C ILE A 29 16.36 -7.13 4.56
N ASN A 30 17.69 -7.10 4.64
CA ASN A 30 18.46 -8.08 5.38
C ASN A 30 18.93 -7.46 6.70
N GLU A 31 18.49 -8.00 7.83
CA GLU A 31 18.87 -7.54 9.17
C GLU A 31 19.31 -8.76 9.97
N GLY A 32 20.53 -8.73 10.53
CA GLY A 32 21.08 -9.86 11.30
C GLY A 32 21.17 -11.19 10.55
N GLY A 33 21.27 -11.17 9.22
CA GLY A 33 21.28 -12.36 8.36
C GLY A 33 19.89 -12.94 8.04
N LEU A 34 18.82 -12.30 8.50
CA LEU A 34 17.43 -12.66 8.19
C LEU A 34 16.84 -11.70 7.15
N ASP A 35 16.05 -12.24 6.23
CA ASP A 35 15.33 -11.45 5.24
C ASP A 35 13.92 -11.10 5.74
N TYR A 36 13.58 -9.81 5.71
CA TYR A 36 12.26 -9.27 6.05
C TYR A 36 11.62 -8.62 4.82
N ILE A 37 10.33 -8.85 4.63
CA ILE A 37 9.57 -8.32 3.49
C ILE A 37 8.55 -7.31 4.00
N PHE A 38 8.74 -6.05 3.62
CA PHE A 38 7.78 -4.96 3.83
C PHE A 38 6.99 -4.68 2.55
N THR A 39 5.75 -4.21 2.70
CA THR A 39 4.90 -3.85 1.57
C THR A 39 5.08 -2.38 1.20
N GLY A 40 5.01 -2.09 -0.10
CA GLY A 40 4.89 -0.72 -0.60
C GLY A 40 3.47 -0.18 -0.39
N LEU A 41 3.32 1.13 -0.53
CA LEU A 41 2.06 1.84 -0.31
C LEU A 41 1.59 2.51 -1.60
N GLY A 42 0.29 2.45 -1.88
CA GLY A 42 -0.31 3.17 -3.00
C GLY A 42 -0.41 4.69 -2.79
N SER A 43 -0.14 5.19 -1.59
CA SER A 43 -0.05 6.63 -1.31
C SER A 43 0.75 6.89 -0.05
N SER A 44 1.44 8.04 0.02
CA SER A 44 2.16 8.42 1.24
C SER A 44 1.18 8.84 2.34
N GLN A 45 1.44 8.36 3.55
CA GLN A 45 0.70 8.79 4.74
C GLN A 45 1.43 9.92 5.49
N ARG A 46 2.65 10.28 5.05
CA ARG A 46 3.51 11.30 5.68
C ARG A 46 4.55 11.81 4.67
N ASP A 47 4.97 13.06 4.85
CA ASP A 47 6.05 13.77 4.14
C ASP A 47 7.28 13.99 5.06
N ASP A 48 8.31 14.69 4.57
CA ASP A 48 9.58 14.92 5.26
C ASP A 48 9.61 16.16 6.19
N ASP A 49 8.52 16.92 6.28
CA ASP A 49 8.44 18.22 6.96
C ASP A 49 8.46 18.18 8.51
N LEU A 50 8.44 16.98 9.11
CA LEU A 50 8.37 16.81 10.57
C LEU A 50 9.73 16.69 11.29
N PHE A 51 10.85 16.76 10.57
CA PHE A 51 12.19 16.48 11.13
C PHE A 51 12.23 15.17 11.94
N LYS A 52 11.47 14.16 11.51
CA LYS A 52 11.58 12.79 12.03
C LYS A 52 11.57 11.83 10.86
N ASP A 53 12.22 10.70 11.05
CA ASP A 53 12.26 9.63 10.06
C ASP A 53 10.86 9.28 9.53
N TYR A 54 10.82 9.08 8.22
CA TYR A 54 9.69 8.62 7.44
C TYR A 54 10.17 7.52 6.49
N GLY A 55 9.26 6.79 5.87
CA GLY A 55 9.71 5.75 4.95
C GLY A 55 8.60 4.96 4.29
N GLY A 56 9.04 3.95 3.55
CA GLY A 56 8.21 3.12 2.71
C GLY A 56 8.37 3.48 1.24
N VAL A 57 8.16 2.50 0.37
CA VAL A 57 8.15 2.69 -1.07
C VAL A 57 6.75 3.04 -1.52
N ILE A 58 6.58 4.20 -2.13
CA ILE A 58 5.30 4.62 -2.70
C ILE A 58 5.26 4.23 -4.17
N TYR A 59 4.11 3.77 -4.66
CA TYR A 59 3.98 3.40 -6.06
C TYR A 59 2.66 3.81 -6.68
N LYS A 60 2.72 3.93 -8.01
CA LYS A 60 1.56 4.02 -8.90
C LYS A 60 1.89 3.31 -10.21
N TYR A 61 0.89 2.87 -10.95
CA TYR A 61 1.08 2.02 -12.13
C TYR A 61 0.10 2.36 -13.24
N ASN A 62 0.38 1.96 -14.47
CA ASN A 62 -0.57 2.07 -15.57
C ASN A 62 -0.62 0.74 -16.33
N ASP A 63 -0.98 0.79 -17.61
CA ASP A 63 -1.03 -0.35 -18.53
C ASP A 63 0.33 -0.84 -19.03
N GLN A 64 1.42 -0.11 -18.74
CA GLN A 64 2.76 -0.39 -19.26
C GLN A 64 3.79 -0.66 -18.17
N HIS A 65 3.80 0.16 -17.12
CA HIS A 65 4.84 0.15 -16.10
C HIS A 65 4.32 0.55 -14.72
N ILE A 66 5.12 0.20 -13.71
CA ILE A 66 4.99 0.64 -12.33
C ILE A 66 6.05 1.70 -12.09
N LYS A 67 5.65 2.84 -11.52
CA LYS A 67 6.54 3.86 -10.98
C LYS A 67 6.63 3.71 -9.48
N LEU A 68 7.84 3.54 -9.00
CA LEU A 68 8.20 3.53 -7.60
C LEU A 68 8.86 4.86 -7.26
N SER A 69 8.57 5.38 -6.08
CA SER A 69 9.34 6.47 -5.48
C SER A 69 9.80 6.08 -4.09
N PHE A 70 11.05 6.40 -3.85
CA PHE A 70 11.74 6.13 -2.61
C PHE A 70 11.88 7.45 -1.85
N PRO A 71 11.90 7.39 -0.51
CA PRO A 71 12.22 8.55 0.30
C PRO A 71 13.55 9.16 -0.12
N TYR A 72 13.57 10.47 -0.35
CA TYR A 72 14.79 11.23 -0.61
C TYR A 72 14.82 12.50 0.23
N SER A 73 16.00 13.07 0.47
CA SER A 73 16.09 14.34 1.21
C SER A 73 15.62 15.49 0.31
N SER A 74 14.48 16.10 0.65
CA SER A 74 14.16 17.47 0.23
C SER A 74 14.54 18.44 1.34
N ASN A 75 14.87 19.68 0.96
CA ASN A 75 14.98 20.82 1.88
C ASN A 75 16.01 20.68 3.03
N GLY A 76 16.97 19.74 2.94
CA GLY A 76 18.03 19.55 3.94
C GLY A 76 17.60 18.77 5.20
N ALA A 77 16.42 18.15 5.19
CA ALA A 77 15.95 17.27 6.26
C ALA A 77 16.47 15.82 6.08
N ASP A 78 16.42 15.03 7.16
CA ASP A 78 16.90 13.64 7.19
C ASP A 78 16.30 12.78 6.07
N THR A 79 17.12 11.86 5.55
CA THR A 79 16.69 10.89 4.54
C THR A 79 15.64 9.96 5.15
N GLY A 80 14.53 9.66 4.46
CA GLY A 80 13.68 8.55 4.88
C GLY A 80 14.35 7.19 4.65
N GLY A 81 13.64 6.08 4.87
CA GLY A 81 14.13 4.72 4.60
C GLY A 81 13.20 3.94 3.69
N LEU A 82 13.74 3.00 2.90
CA LEU A 82 12.96 2.05 2.10
C LEU A 82 11.93 1.31 2.97
N ALA A 83 12.28 1.03 4.23
CA ALA A 83 11.38 0.62 5.29
C ALA A 83 11.75 1.36 6.59
N TYR A 84 10.77 1.63 7.43
CA TYR A 84 10.95 2.26 8.73
C TYR A 84 10.19 1.48 9.81
N THR A 85 10.91 1.07 10.85
CA THR A 85 10.39 0.27 11.96
C THR A 85 10.57 0.98 13.32
N GLY A 86 10.73 2.31 13.30
CA GLY A 86 11.00 3.12 14.50
C GLY A 86 12.49 3.24 14.83
N SER A 87 12.85 4.29 15.56
CA SER A 87 14.09 4.41 16.34
C SER A 87 13.83 3.99 17.80
N ASP A 88 14.87 3.71 18.59
CA ASP A 88 14.83 3.60 20.06
C ASP A 88 13.73 2.72 20.68
N ASN A 89 13.67 1.42 20.33
CA ASN A 89 12.79 0.43 20.98
C ASN A 89 11.29 0.82 20.97
N LEU A 90 10.81 1.61 20.01
CA LEU A 90 9.39 1.99 19.95
C LEU A 90 8.48 0.82 19.53
N TYR A 91 8.94 -0.02 18.60
CA TYR A 91 8.28 -1.27 18.23
C TYR A 91 9.05 -2.44 18.84
N VAL A 92 8.73 -2.80 20.09
CA VAL A 92 9.35 -3.93 20.79
C VAL A 92 8.66 -5.23 20.39
N GLY A 93 9.45 -6.18 19.89
CA GLY A 93 9.02 -7.54 19.58
C GLY A 93 10.12 -8.55 19.97
N PRO A 94 9.93 -9.85 19.67
CA PRO A 94 10.94 -10.88 19.97
C PRO A 94 12.28 -10.67 19.23
N THR A 95 12.27 -9.85 18.18
CA THR A 95 13.46 -9.38 17.46
C THR A 95 13.40 -7.85 17.30
N ASN A 96 14.52 -7.18 17.56
CA ASN A 96 14.62 -5.73 17.37
C ASN A 96 14.88 -5.42 15.89
N LEU A 97 13.90 -4.82 15.22
CA LEU A 97 14.07 -4.25 13.88
C LEU A 97 14.37 -2.76 14.00
N LEU A 98 15.63 -2.37 13.85
CA LEU A 98 16.09 -1.00 14.06
C LEU A 98 16.28 -0.30 12.71
N GLY A 99 15.18 0.22 12.15
CA GLY A 99 15.23 1.13 11.01
C GLY A 99 15.78 2.52 11.41
N PRO A 100 15.94 3.46 10.46
CA PRO A 100 15.53 3.38 9.06
C PRO A 100 16.47 2.53 8.19
N TYR A 101 15.90 1.71 7.30
CA TYR A 101 16.67 0.94 6.34
C TYR A 101 16.86 1.73 5.04
N LYS A 102 18.11 2.12 4.74
CA LYS A 102 18.44 2.97 3.57
C LYS A 102 18.69 2.19 2.29
N GLU A 103 18.91 0.89 2.39
CA GLU A 103 19.24 0.01 1.27
C GLU A 103 18.40 -1.26 1.35
N GLY A 104 18.13 -1.86 0.19
CA GLY A 104 17.33 -3.08 0.11
C GLY A 104 17.07 -3.52 -1.32
N TYR A 105 16.28 -4.57 -1.48
CA TYR A 105 15.84 -5.03 -2.78
C TYR A 105 14.36 -4.78 -2.96
N VAL A 106 13.98 -4.20 -4.09
CA VAL A 106 12.56 -4.01 -4.42
C VAL A 106 12.15 -4.90 -5.58
N ARG A 107 10.96 -5.47 -5.47
CA ARG A 107 10.27 -6.17 -6.55
C ARG A 107 8.81 -5.73 -6.61
N ALA A 108 8.20 -5.91 -7.77
CA ALA A 108 6.78 -5.74 -7.95
C ALA A 108 6.18 -7.00 -8.57
N ARG A 109 4.99 -7.36 -8.12
CA ARG A 109 4.16 -8.44 -8.66
C ARG A 109 2.86 -7.82 -9.14
N VAL A 110 2.38 -8.28 -10.28
CA VAL A 110 1.17 -7.78 -10.93
C VAL A 110 0.31 -8.95 -11.35
N TRP A 111 -1.00 -8.73 -11.36
CA TRP A 111 -1.98 -9.72 -11.82
C TRP A 111 -2.91 -9.07 -12.83
N LEU A 112 -3.21 -9.80 -13.90
CA LEU A 112 -4.29 -9.52 -14.81
C LEU A 112 -5.63 -9.88 -14.18
N ALA A 113 -6.71 -9.34 -14.75
CA ALA A 113 -8.05 -9.77 -14.39
C ALA A 113 -8.25 -11.27 -14.62
N SER A 114 -7.63 -11.83 -15.66
CA SER A 114 -7.67 -13.27 -15.98
C SER A 114 -6.90 -14.16 -15.01
N ASP A 115 -5.97 -13.59 -14.23
CA ASP A 115 -5.21 -14.33 -13.22
C ASP A 115 -6.00 -14.51 -11.92
N MET A 116 -7.10 -13.77 -11.77
CA MET A 116 -7.94 -13.76 -10.59
C MET A 116 -9.26 -14.51 -10.84
N PRO A 117 -9.87 -15.07 -9.80
CA PRO A 117 -11.23 -15.61 -9.88
C PRO A 117 -12.23 -14.53 -10.33
N TYR A 118 -13.44 -14.96 -10.68
CA TYR A 118 -14.52 -14.03 -11.02
C TYR A 118 -14.81 -13.07 -9.86
N ASN A 119 -14.83 -11.76 -10.16
CA ASN A 119 -15.23 -10.74 -9.18
C ASN A 119 -16.76 -10.64 -9.12
N VAL A 120 -17.28 -10.48 -7.91
CA VAL A 120 -18.72 -10.30 -7.66
C VAL A 120 -19.15 -8.84 -7.71
N LEU A 121 -18.18 -7.93 -7.61
CA LEU A 121 -18.37 -6.49 -7.74
C LEU A 121 -17.25 -5.93 -8.63
N ASN A 122 -17.64 -5.08 -9.58
CA ASN A 122 -16.75 -4.23 -10.36
C ASN A 122 -17.46 -2.91 -10.61
N THR A 123 -17.07 -1.88 -9.87
CA THR A 123 -17.70 -0.56 -9.96
C THR A 123 -16.66 0.55 -9.84
N SER A 124 -17.06 1.77 -10.14
CA SER A 124 -16.20 2.94 -9.99
C SER A 124 -17.00 4.13 -9.46
N VAL A 125 -16.37 4.91 -8.59
CA VAL A 125 -16.95 6.13 -8.03
C VAL A 125 -15.93 7.26 -8.07
N TYR A 126 -16.37 8.45 -8.44
CA TYR A 126 -15.51 9.63 -8.36
C TYR A 126 -15.40 10.13 -6.91
N MET A 127 -14.17 10.40 -6.46
CA MET A 127 -13.90 10.94 -5.12
C MET A 127 -12.97 12.15 -5.17
N ASN A 128 -13.17 13.08 -4.23
CA ASN A 128 -12.33 14.26 -4.01
C ASN A 128 -12.58 14.83 -2.60
N GLU A 129 -12.07 16.02 -2.31
CA GLU A 129 -12.24 16.70 -1.02
C GLU A 129 -13.72 16.99 -0.63
N LYS A 130 -14.63 17.12 -1.60
CA LYS A 130 -16.06 17.38 -1.38
C LYS A 130 -16.89 16.10 -1.38
N VAL A 131 -16.39 15.09 -2.07
CA VAL A 131 -16.97 13.74 -2.19
C VAL A 131 -16.01 12.78 -1.51
N ASN A 132 -15.84 13.01 -0.21
CA ASN A 132 -14.80 12.42 0.63
C ASN A 132 -15.25 11.15 1.35
N TYR A 133 -16.52 10.77 1.22
CA TYR A 133 -17.09 9.55 1.79
C TYR A 133 -18.05 8.90 0.81
N LYS A 134 -17.96 7.56 0.67
CA LYS A 134 -18.90 6.75 -0.12
C LYS A 134 -19.16 5.40 0.56
N GLU A 135 -20.41 4.95 0.44
CA GLU A 135 -20.79 3.55 0.71
C GLU A 135 -21.23 2.89 -0.60
N ILE A 136 -20.80 1.65 -0.81
CA ILE A 136 -21.09 0.84 -1.98
C ILE A 136 -21.59 -0.51 -1.49
N THR A 137 -22.80 -0.89 -1.88
CA THR A 137 -23.38 -2.20 -1.53
C THR A 137 -22.77 -3.30 -2.42
N HIS A 138 -22.41 -4.45 -1.85
CA HIS A 138 -21.83 -5.58 -2.60
C HIS A 138 -22.68 -6.87 -2.62
N GLU A 139 -23.94 -6.85 -2.18
CA GLU A 139 -24.95 -7.94 -2.29
C GLU A 139 -24.52 -9.38 -1.90
N LEU A 140 -23.32 -9.57 -1.35
CA LEU A 140 -22.77 -10.89 -1.00
C LEU A 140 -23.50 -11.51 0.20
N GLY A 141 -23.87 -10.70 1.19
CA GLY A 141 -24.41 -11.18 2.47
C GLY A 141 -23.36 -11.83 3.38
N TYR A 142 -22.07 -11.65 3.09
CA TYR A 142 -20.91 -12.03 3.89
C TYR A 142 -19.70 -11.17 3.47
N TYR A 143 -18.61 -11.22 4.25
CA TYR A 143 -17.38 -10.47 3.97
C TYR A 143 -16.73 -10.94 2.66
N PRO A 144 -16.38 -10.04 1.73
CA PRO A 144 -15.59 -10.43 0.55
C PRO A 144 -14.23 -11.02 0.96
N ASP A 145 -13.78 -12.06 0.25
CA ASP A 145 -12.48 -12.71 0.49
C ASP A 145 -11.30 -11.83 0.07
N LEU A 146 -11.53 -10.98 -0.93
CA LEU A 146 -10.58 -9.98 -1.40
C LEU A 146 -11.33 -8.73 -1.84
N VAL A 147 -10.78 -7.57 -1.50
CA VAL A 147 -11.21 -6.27 -2.03
C VAL A 147 -9.98 -5.51 -2.51
N THR A 148 -10.04 -5.00 -3.73
CA THR A 148 -9.05 -4.04 -4.24
C THR A 148 -9.74 -2.71 -4.48
N VAL A 149 -9.12 -1.65 -4.01
CA VAL A 149 -9.51 -0.27 -4.26
C VAL A 149 -8.36 0.39 -5.00
N GLN A 150 -8.61 0.89 -6.20
CA GLN A 150 -7.59 1.44 -7.10
C GLN A 150 -8.08 2.79 -7.61
N THR A 151 -7.31 3.86 -7.42
CA THR A 151 -7.70 5.21 -7.86
C THR A 151 -7.03 5.54 -9.18
N LEU A 152 -7.80 5.74 -10.25
CA LEU A 152 -7.33 6.31 -11.51
C LEU A 152 -7.13 7.83 -11.35
N LEU A 153 -5.90 8.26 -11.55
CA LEU A 153 -5.43 9.62 -11.42
C LEU A 153 -5.47 10.33 -12.78
N SER A 154 -5.50 11.66 -12.77
CA SER A 154 -5.60 12.48 -13.98
C SER A 154 -4.40 12.37 -14.92
N ASP A 155 -3.28 11.81 -14.47
CA ASP A 155 -2.09 11.55 -15.29
C ASP A 155 -2.07 10.15 -15.93
N GLY A 156 -3.17 9.40 -15.80
CA GLY A 156 -3.33 8.06 -16.38
C GLY A 156 -2.68 6.94 -15.57
N TYR A 157 -2.31 7.18 -14.31
CA TYR A 157 -1.84 6.14 -13.40
C TYR A 157 -2.93 5.74 -12.42
N MET A 158 -2.90 4.50 -11.98
CA MET A 158 -3.64 3.97 -10.84
C MET A 158 -2.77 3.91 -9.59
N SER A 159 -3.40 4.10 -8.44
CA SER A 159 -2.78 3.92 -7.13
C SER A 159 -3.68 3.13 -6.19
N ASP A 160 -3.10 2.21 -5.42
CA ASP A 160 -3.89 1.36 -4.51
C ASP A 160 -4.37 2.16 -3.29
N GLY A 161 -5.58 1.84 -2.84
CA GLY A 161 -6.15 2.33 -1.59
C GLY A 161 -5.32 1.88 -0.39
N VAL A 162 -5.41 2.64 0.69
CA VAL A 162 -4.68 2.39 1.94
C VAL A 162 -5.63 1.69 2.91
N GLY A 163 -5.27 0.50 3.41
CA GLY A 163 -6.15 -0.27 4.30
C GLY A 163 -6.23 0.27 5.72
N ALA A 164 -5.07 0.59 6.32
CA ALA A 164 -4.98 1.18 7.66
C ALA A 164 -4.05 2.41 7.63
N VAL A 165 -4.40 3.43 8.41
CA VAL A 165 -3.62 4.68 8.54
C VAL A 165 -2.85 4.67 9.86
N PHE A 166 -1.54 4.89 9.81
CA PHE A 166 -0.64 4.77 10.97
C PHE A 166 -0.15 6.14 11.49
N MET A 167 -0.97 7.18 11.38
CA MET A 167 -0.65 8.50 11.94
C MET A 167 -1.17 8.63 13.37
N ALA A 168 -0.27 8.79 14.34
CA ALA A 168 -0.57 8.79 15.77
C ALA A 168 -1.17 10.10 16.32
N SER A 169 -1.16 11.20 15.54
CA SER A 169 -1.63 12.52 15.98
C SER A 169 -2.38 13.25 14.88
N THR A 170 -3.18 14.25 15.26
CA THR A 170 -3.81 15.18 14.31
C THR A 170 -2.73 15.74 13.37
N PRO A 171 -2.94 15.72 12.04
CA PRO A 171 -2.04 16.40 11.12
C PRO A 171 -1.93 17.87 11.54
N ASP A 172 -0.72 18.35 11.83
CA ASP A 172 -0.49 19.77 11.98
C ASP A 172 -0.42 20.43 10.59
N LYS A 173 -0.26 21.76 10.55
CA LYS A 173 -0.23 22.54 9.30
C LYS A 173 0.90 22.17 8.32
N TYR A 174 1.85 21.34 8.72
CA TYR A 174 2.97 20.90 7.90
C TYR A 174 2.82 19.45 7.41
N ASN A 175 1.80 18.72 7.86
CA ASN A 175 1.63 17.30 7.54
C ASN A 175 0.56 17.07 6.48
N SER A 176 0.86 16.19 5.54
CA SER A 176 -0.10 15.75 4.53
C SER A 176 -0.57 14.32 4.80
N LEU A 177 -1.90 14.10 4.83
CA LEU A 177 -2.52 12.77 4.81
C LEU A 177 -3.17 12.55 3.45
N SER A 178 -3.00 11.37 2.86
CA SER A 178 -3.55 11.09 1.52
C SER A 178 -3.84 9.60 1.31
N GLY A 179 -4.48 9.31 0.17
CA GLY A 179 -4.87 7.97 -0.21
C GLY A 179 -6.33 7.70 0.10
N VAL A 180 -6.95 6.82 -0.68
CA VAL A 180 -8.32 6.37 -0.41
C VAL A 180 -8.25 5.28 0.66
N LEU A 181 -8.74 5.60 1.86
CA LEU A 181 -8.95 4.62 2.92
C LEU A 181 -10.20 3.80 2.59
N TYR A 182 -10.15 2.50 2.85
CA TYR A 182 -11.32 1.65 2.67
C TYR A 182 -11.47 0.60 3.77
N GLY A 183 -12.71 0.17 3.97
CA GLY A 183 -13.09 -0.90 4.88
C GLY A 183 -14.41 -1.50 4.41
N TYR A 184 -14.69 -2.73 4.83
CA TYR A 184 -15.87 -3.45 4.34
C TYR A 184 -16.48 -4.35 5.42
N ASP A 185 -17.77 -4.62 5.27
CA ASP A 185 -18.51 -5.56 6.09
C ASP A 185 -19.20 -6.63 5.21
N GLU A 186 -20.24 -7.27 5.72
CA GLU A 186 -20.98 -8.31 5.00
C GLU A 186 -21.85 -7.78 3.85
N SER A 187 -22.03 -6.45 3.76
CA SER A 187 -22.98 -5.80 2.88
C SER A 187 -22.42 -4.61 2.11
N LYS A 188 -21.43 -3.90 2.66
CA LYS A 188 -20.95 -2.62 2.16
C LYS A 188 -19.43 -2.51 2.17
N ILE A 189 -18.90 -1.89 1.12
CA ILE A 189 -17.56 -1.30 1.08
C ILE A 189 -17.73 0.20 1.34
N ARG A 190 -16.88 0.75 2.20
CA ARG A 190 -16.84 2.16 2.56
C ARG A 190 -15.50 2.76 2.18
N LEU A 191 -15.55 3.98 1.66
CA LEU A 191 -14.38 4.71 1.18
C LEU A 191 -14.31 6.06 1.88
N TRP A 192 -13.10 6.46 2.26
CA TRP A 192 -12.81 7.77 2.84
C TRP A 192 -11.61 8.41 2.13
N VAL A 193 -11.73 9.70 1.84
CA VAL A 193 -10.62 10.54 1.36
C VAL A 193 -10.35 11.61 2.40
N PRO A 194 -9.09 11.82 2.80
CA PRO A 194 -8.76 12.90 3.73
C PRO A 194 -9.08 14.26 3.09
N THR A 195 -9.71 15.13 3.86
CA THR A 195 -9.99 16.51 3.47
C THR A 195 -9.02 17.46 4.13
N ASP A 196 -8.92 18.68 3.61
CA ASP A 196 -8.18 19.74 4.28
C ASP A 196 -8.87 20.09 5.61
N TYR A 197 -8.07 20.30 6.68
CA TYR A 197 -8.59 20.73 7.98
C TYR A 197 -8.87 22.24 7.95
N VAL A 198 -10.00 22.66 8.51
CA VAL A 198 -10.44 24.06 8.51
C VAL A 198 -9.36 24.96 9.13
N GLY A 199 -8.86 25.93 8.35
CA GLY A 199 -7.82 26.88 8.78
C GLY A 199 -6.39 26.50 8.39
N THR A 200 -6.18 25.41 7.63
CA THR A 200 -4.87 25.00 7.09
C THR A 200 -4.86 25.05 5.56
N THR A 201 -3.69 25.28 4.95
CA THR A 201 -3.52 25.46 3.49
C THR A 201 -3.02 24.21 2.74
N LYS A 202 -3.03 23.02 3.35
CA LYS A 202 -2.51 21.75 2.79
C LYS A 202 -3.26 20.54 3.41
N ASN A 203 -3.38 19.32 2.85
CA ASN A 203 -3.05 18.72 1.54
C ASN A 203 -3.82 17.38 1.31
N GLY A 204 -5.02 17.20 1.88
CA GLY A 204 -5.81 15.98 1.77
C GLY A 204 -6.13 15.62 0.32
N GLY A 205 -6.03 14.36 -0.09
CA GLY A 205 -6.27 13.98 -1.49
C GLY A 205 -6.29 12.48 -1.69
N VAL A 206 -6.62 12.08 -2.91
CA VAL A 206 -6.71 10.66 -3.28
C VAL A 206 -5.33 10.02 -3.48
N PHE A 207 -4.28 10.82 -3.71
CA PHE A 207 -2.90 10.38 -3.80
C PHE A 207 -1.90 11.48 -3.42
N LEU A 208 -0.83 11.09 -2.73
CA LEU A 208 0.35 11.92 -2.49
C LEU A 208 1.63 11.08 -2.56
N ALA A 209 2.61 11.62 -3.26
CA ALA A 209 4.03 11.31 -3.13
C ALA A 209 4.79 12.56 -3.61
N HIS A 210 4.76 13.59 -2.78
CA HIS A 210 5.39 14.90 -2.93
C HIS A 210 5.99 15.28 -1.56
N ASP A 211 7.05 16.10 -1.52
CA ASP A 211 7.85 16.41 -0.30
C ASP A 211 8.41 15.12 0.31
N GLY A 212 9.63 14.78 -0.07
CA GLY A 212 10.27 13.51 0.25
C GLY A 212 10.00 12.37 -0.74
N TYR A 213 9.10 12.59 -1.71
CA TYR A 213 8.80 11.64 -2.81
C TYR A 213 8.57 12.37 -4.16
N GLN A 214 8.58 11.64 -5.28
CA GLN A 214 8.60 12.20 -6.64
C GLN A 214 7.52 11.66 -7.59
N LEU A 215 6.33 11.32 -7.08
CA LEU A 215 5.20 10.86 -7.93
C LEU A 215 4.07 11.88 -8.05
N GLY A 216 4.16 13.01 -7.33
CA GLY A 216 3.22 14.12 -7.42
C GLY A 216 2.08 14.03 -6.41
N LYS A 217 1.03 14.80 -6.66
CA LYS A 217 -0.12 14.95 -5.76
C LYS A 217 -1.41 15.06 -6.55
N PHE A 218 -2.45 14.34 -6.13
CA PHE A 218 -3.75 14.35 -6.79
C PHE A 218 -4.87 14.51 -5.76
N LYS A 219 -5.74 15.48 -6.02
CA LYS A 219 -6.88 15.85 -5.14
C LYS A 219 -8.16 15.08 -5.47
N SER A 220 -8.20 14.42 -6.61
CA SER A 220 -9.38 13.73 -7.12
C SER A 220 -8.99 12.59 -8.06
N GLY A 221 -9.88 11.61 -8.19
CA GLY A 221 -9.72 10.50 -9.12
C GLY A 221 -10.96 9.61 -9.16
N ASP A 222 -11.00 8.73 -10.15
CA ASP A 222 -12.02 7.69 -10.25
C ASP A 222 -11.54 6.46 -9.48
N VAL A 223 -12.24 6.13 -8.40
CA VAL A 223 -11.91 4.99 -7.54
C VAL A 223 -12.62 3.77 -8.07
N LYS A 224 -11.86 2.82 -8.60
CA LYS A 224 -12.32 1.49 -9.01
C LYS A 224 -12.32 0.55 -7.81
N ILE A 225 -13.41 -0.18 -7.64
CA ILE A 225 -13.61 -1.14 -6.56
C ILE A 225 -13.93 -2.49 -7.18
N LEU A 226 -13.15 -3.48 -6.79
CA LEU A 226 -13.38 -4.87 -7.13
C LEU A 226 -13.47 -5.69 -5.85
N ALA A 227 -14.42 -6.62 -5.81
CA ALA A 227 -14.56 -7.56 -4.69
C ALA A 227 -14.73 -8.98 -5.22
N TRP A 228 -14.16 -9.95 -4.50
CA TRP A 228 -14.20 -11.35 -4.87
C TRP A 228 -14.79 -12.21 -3.78
N ASN A 229 -15.49 -13.26 -4.21
CA ASN A 229 -15.75 -14.45 -3.44
C ASN A 229 -14.93 -15.58 -4.09
N ILE A 230 -13.87 -16.00 -3.41
CA ILE A 230 -12.95 -17.03 -3.88
C ILE A 230 -13.58 -18.39 -3.57
N PRO A 231 -13.89 -19.22 -4.58
CA PRO A 231 -14.49 -20.53 -4.35
C PRO A 231 -13.68 -21.38 -3.36
N CYS A 232 -14.34 -22.15 -2.50
CA CYS A 232 -13.66 -23.02 -1.52
C CYS A 232 -12.64 -23.97 -2.17
N SER A 233 -12.87 -24.40 -3.42
CA SER A 233 -11.94 -25.23 -4.18
C SER A 233 -10.62 -24.53 -4.54
N GLN A 234 -10.58 -23.21 -4.46
CA GLN A 234 -9.42 -22.35 -4.73
C GLN A 234 -8.84 -21.75 -3.43
N GLN A 235 -9.55 -21.85 -2.32
CA GLN A 235 -9.04 -21.45 -1.01
C GLN A 235 -8.08 -22.52 -0.48
N VAL A 236 -6.78 -22.20 -0.49
CA VAL A 236 -5.73 -23.11 -0.02
C VAL A 236 -5.53 -23.09 1.49
N PHE A 237 -5.99 -22.03 2.17
CA PHE A 237 -5.87 -21.86 3.62
C PHE A 237 -6.85 -20.80 4.14
N TYR A 238 -7.46 -21.07 5.30
CA TYR A 238 -8.28 -20.11 6.06
C TYR A 238 -8.09 -20.37 7.56
N LYS A 239 -7.81 -19.32 8.33
CA LYS A 239 -7.77 -19.35 9.80
C LYS A 239 -8.21 -18.00 10.33
N SER A 240 -9.06 -18.00 11.35
CA SER A 240 -9.49 -16.80 12.09
C SER A 240 -9.12 -16.95 13.56
N PHE A 241 -8.66 -15.88 14.19
CA PHE A 241 -8.40 -15.80 15.61
C PHE A 241 -8.79 -14.42 16.11
N GLU A 242 -9.21 -14.35 17.38
CA GLU A 242 -9.48 -13.08 18.05
C GLU A 242 -8.17 -12.53 18.62
N VAL A 243 -7.87 -11.27 18.35
CA VAL A 243 -6.71 -10.55 18.90
C VAL A 243 -7.22 -9.60 19.96
N GLY A 244 -6.77 -9.75 21.21
CA GLY A 244 -7.25 -8.90 22.31
C GLY A 244 -6.65 -9.18 23.68
N ASP A 245 -6.18 -10.41 23.93
CA ASP A 245 -5.49 -10.77 25.18
C ASP A 245 -4.05 -11.18 24.90
N ILE A 246 -3.14 -10.85 25.84
CA ILE A 246 -1.72 -11.23 25.82
C ILE A 246 -1.64 -12.76 25.94
N ILE A 247 -1.78 -13.45 24.82
CA ILE A 247 -1.53 -14.89 24.70
C ILE A 247 -0.45 -15.05 23.65
N ASP A 248 0.69 -15.54 24.09
CA ASP A 248 1.84 -15.85 23.25
C ASP A 248 1.47 -17.06 22.36
N HIS A 249 1.09 -16.79 21.11
CA HIS A 249 0.76 -17.81 20.13
C HIS A 249 1.97 -18.03 19.20
N ASP A 250 2.71 -19.13 19.37
CA ASP A 250 3.65 -19.64 18.36
C ASP A 250 2.86 -20.38 17.28
N ASP A 251 2.10 -19.61 16.48
CA ASP A 251 1.27 -20.12 15.40
C ASP A 251 2.13 -20.39 14.16
N LYS A 252 2.75 -21.58 14.11
CA LYS A 252 3.41 -22.08 12.90
C LYS A 252 2.40 -22.73 11.97
N ILE A 253 2.13 -22.08 10.85
CA ILE A 253 1.30 -22.65 9.78
C ILE A 253 2.22 -23.46 8.86
N ASN A 254 2.07 -24.78 8.88
CA ASN A 254 2.74 -25.68 7.94
C ASN A 254 1.94 -25.73 6.64
N PHE A 255 2.41 -25.04 5.61
CA PHE A 255 1.87 -25.21 4.27
C PHE A 255 2.31 -26.56 3.68
N PRO A 256 1.45 -27.23 2.89
CA PRO A 256 1.76 -28.54 2.30
C PRO A 256 2.91 -28.50 1.27
N CYS A 257 3.32 -27.31 0.84
CA CYS A 257 4.52 -27.07 0.06
C CYS A 257 5.31 -25.92 0.66
N LEU A 258 6.65 -25.98 0.54
CA LEU A 258 7.50 -24.83 0.80
C LEU A 258 7.13 -23.74 -0.22
N TYR A 259 6.76 -22.56 0.29
CA TYR A 259 6.57 -21.38 -0.54
C TYR A 259 7.94 -20.97 -1.11
N ASP A 260 8.23 -21.39 -2.35
CA ASP A 260 9.50 -21.12 -3.00
C ASP A 260 9.49 -19.73 -3.65
N TRP A 261 10.16 -18.80 -2.96
CA TRP A 261 10.35 -17.41 -3.38
C TRP A 261 11.10 -17.27 -4.72
N THR A 262 11.82 -18.30 -5.14
CA THR A 262 12.69 -18.30 -6.32
C THR A 262 11.92 -18.67 -7.59
N ASN A 263 10.90 -19.53 -7.47
CA ASN A 263 10.20 -20.13 -8.62
C ASN A 263 8.78 -19.61 -8.86
N PHE A 264 8.16 -18.91 -7.90
CA PHE A 264 6.88 -18.19 -8.10
C PHE A 264 7.05 -16.72 -8.52
N LEU A 265 8.26 -16.34 -8.91
CA LEU A 265 8.47 -15.21 -9.80
C LEU A 265 7.90 -15.60 -11.16
N VAL A 266 6.67 -15.19 -11.47
CA VAL A 266 6.33 -14.98 -12.87
C VAL A 266 7.27 -13.87 -13.36
N SER A 267 8.41 -14.30 -13.87
CA SER A 267 9.18 -13.58 -14.85
C SER A 267 8.21 -13.32 -15.99
N VAL A 268 7.83 -12.06 -16.18
CA VAL A 268 7.26 -11.66 -17.45
C VAL A 268 8.42 -11.70 -18.44
N GLN A 269 8.45 -12.75 -19.27
CA GLN A 269 8.97 -12.60 -20.62
C GLN A 269 7.90 -11.89 -21.46
#